data_AF-A0A2V6EC73-F1
#
_entry.id   AF-A0A2V6EC73-F1
#
_cell.length_a   1.000
_cell.length_b   1.000
_cell.length_c   1.000
_cell.angle_alpha   90.00
_cell.angle_beta   90.00
_cell.angle_gamma   90.00
#
_symmetry.space_group_name_H-M   'P 1'
#
loop_
_entity.id
_entity.type
_entity.pdbx_description
1 polymer ?
#
loop_
_entity_poly.entity_id
_entity_poly.type
_entity_poly.pdbx_seq_one_letter_code
_entity_poly.pdbx_strand_id
1 'polypeptide(L)' 'MPSHIRMVLTRSSETIPVVDGGMQLGTWQGIFLFEHRRAGHQRKIAVTIIGE' A
#
# COMPACT_ATOMS: atom_id res chain seq x y z
N MET A 1 1.78 -13.60 16.66
CA MET A 1 0.45 -12.95 16.86
C MET A 1 0.47 -11.41 16.75
N PRO A 2 1.44 -10.65 17.28
CA PRO A 2 1.37 -9.17 17.26
C PRO A 2 1.23 -8.53 15.87
N SER A 3 1.84 -9.14 14.85
CA SER A 3 1.80 -8.64 13.47
C SER A 3 0.40 -8.64 12.86
N HIS A 4 -0.50 -9.54 13.27
CA HIS A 4 -1.88 -9.55 12.76
C HIS A 4 -2.68 -8.39 13.31
N ILE A 5 -2.53 -8.05 14.60
CA ILE A 5 -3.19 -6.90 15.20
C ILE A 5 -2.70 -5.60 14.55
N ARG A 6 -1.37 -5.46 14.34
CA ARG A 6 -0.85 -4.29 13.63
C ARG A 6 -1.39 -4.17 12.21
N MET A 7 -1.52 -5.29 11.48
CA MET A 7 -2.13 -5.30 10.14
C MET A 7 -3.61 -4.97 10.13
N VAL A 8 -4.35 -5.16 11.22
CA VAL A 8 -5.75 -4.69 11.31
C VAL A 8 -5.80 -3.19 11.57
N LEU A 9 -4.84 -2.68 12.36
CA LEU A 9 -4.75 -1.25 12.69
C LEU A 9 -4.16 -0.40 11.54
N THR A 10 -3.33 -0.99 10.69
CA THR A 10 -2.83 -0.37 9.46
C THR A 10 -3.64 -0.86 8.28
N ARG A 11 -4.03 0.01 7.34
CA ARG A 11 -4.69 -0.43 6.11
C ARG A 11 -3.79 -1.38 5.31
N SER A 12 -4.39 -2.34 4.63
CA SER A 12 -3.71 -3.32 3.76
C SER A 12 -3.84 -3.00 2.27
N SER A 13 -4.61 -1.98 1.92
CA SER A 13 -4.86 -1.52 0.55
C SER A 13 -5.10 -0.01 0.54
N GLU A 14 -4.65 0.66 -0.51
CA GLU A 14 -4.88 2.09 -0.72
C GLU A 14 -5.47 2.33 -2.11
N THR A 15 -6.40 3.28 -2.19
CA THR A 15 -6.95 3.76 -3.46
C THR A 15 -6.30 5.09 -3.80
N ILE A 16 -5.63 5.16 -4.94
CA ILE A 16 -4.89 6.35 -5.38
C ILE A 16 -5.51 6.83 -6.69
N PRO A 17 -5.93 8.10 -6.79
CA PRO A 17 -6.40 8.67 -8.04
C PRO A 17 -5.29 8.70 -9.09
N VAL A 18 -5.64 8.39 -10.34
CA VAL A 18 -4.76 8.52 -11.50
C VAL A 18 -5.37 9.54 -12.45
N VAL A 19 -4.60 10.55 -12.84
CA VAL A 19 -5.04 11.62 -13.74
C VAL A 19 -3.90 11.86 -14.74
N ASP A 20 -4.25 11.97 -16.02
CA ASP A 20 -3.28 12.17 -17.12
C ASP A 20 -2.14 11.13 -17.13
N GLY A 21 -2.46 9.88 -16.77
CA GLY A 21 -1.51 8.77 -16.68
C GLY A 21 -0.58 8.77 -15.47
N GLY A 22 -0.72 9.74 -14.55
CA GLY A 22 0.09 9.86 -13.33
C GLY A 22 -0.71 9.61 -12.05
N MET A 23 -0.10 8.95 -11.06
CA MET A 23 -0.66 8.88 -9.71
C MET A 23 -0.69 10.29 -9.09
N GLN A 24 -1.85 10.73 -8.62
CA GLN A 24 -1.96 12.00 -7.91
C GLN A 24 -1.62 11.84 -6.44
N LEU A 25 -0.33 11.94 -6.15
CA LEU A 25 0.19 12.04 -4.79
C LEU A 25 0.50 13.52 -4.48
N GLY A 26 0.19 13.95 -3.26
CA GLY A 26 0.66 15.23 -2.75
C GLY A 26 2.17 15.23 -2.56
N THR A 27 2.78 16.43 -2.43
CA THR A 27 4.24 16.63 -2.36
C THR A 27 4.96 15.74 -1.35
N TRP A 28 4.28 15.35 -0.26
CA TRP A 28 4.84 14.56 0.83
C TRP A 28 4.19 13.18 0.98
N GLN A 29 3.31 12.79 0.06
CA GLN A 29 2.71 11.47 0.07
C GLN A 29 3.64 10.43 -0.56
N GLY A 30 3.81 9.31 0.12
CA GLY A 30 4.52 8.14 -0.37
C GLY A 30 3.72 6.88 -0.08
N ILE A 31 3.88 5.88 -0.93
CA ILE A 31 3.25 4.57 -0.76
C ILE A 31 4.31 3.63 -0.19
N PHE A 32 4.00 3.00 0.94
CA PHE A 32 4.95 2.16 1.67
C PHE A 32 4.41 0.76 1.88
N LEU A 33 5.26 -0.25 1.64
CA LEU A 33 5.05 -1.60 2.13
C LEU A 33 5.59 -1.67 3.56
N PHE A 34 4.69 -1.77 4.55
CA PHE A 34 5.10 -1.90 5.94
C PHE A 34 5.13 -3.37 6.38
N GLU A 35 6.32 -3.98 6.40
CA GLU A 35 6.53 -5.35 6.88
C GLU A 35 6.50 -5.40 8.41
N HIS A 36 5.44 -5.99 8.95
CA HIS A 36 5.25 -6.12 10.40
C HIS A 36 5.98 -7.31 11.02
N ARG A 37 6.50 -8.24 10.22
CA ARG A 37 7.28 -9.37 10.72
C ARG A 37 8.76 -9.00 10.82
N ARG A 38 9.43 -9.55 11.83
CA ARG A 38 10.86 -9.31 12.06
C ARG A 38 11.74 -10.00 11.02
N ALA A 39 11.32 -11.16 10.53
CA ALA A 39 12.02 -11.87 9.47
C ALA A 39 11.66 -11.26 8.11
N GLY A 40 12.62 -11.25 7.18
CA GLY A 40 12.36 -10.87 5.80
C GLY A 40 11.40 -11.85 5.13
N HIS A 41 10.42 -11.33 4.42
CA HIS A 41 9.47 -12.13 3.65
C HIS A 41 9.36 -11.58 2.23
N GLN A 42 9.14 -12.48 1.28
CA GLN A 42 8.74 -12.07 -0.07
C GLN A 42 7.25 -11.73 -0.06
N ARG A 43 6.93 -10.53 -0.51
CA ARG A 43 5.56 -10.03 -0.63
C ARG A 43 5.18 -9.87 -2.09
N LYS A 44 3.90 -10.11 -2.38
CA LYS A 44 3.29 -9.81 -3.67
C LYS A 44 2.28 -8.70 -3.42
N ILE A 45 2.36 -7.64 -4.22
CA ILE A 45 1.41 -6.53 -4.18
C ILE A 45 0.59 -6.62 -5.47
N ALA A 46 -0.73 -6.63 -5.32
CA ALA A 46 -1.64 -6.55 -6.45
C ALA A 46 -1.96 -5.07 -6.71
N VAL A 47 -1.91 -4.66 -7.98
CA VAL A 47 -2.30 -3.33 -8.44
C VAL A 47 -3.42 -3.52 -9.45
N THR A 48 -4.55 -2.86 -9.22
CA THR A 48 -5.67 -2.83 -10.16
C THR A 48 -5.88 -1.38 -10.57
N ILE A 49 -5.91 -1.13 -11.88
CA ILE A 49 -6.18 0.19 -12.45
C ILE A 49 -7.55 0.10 -13.12
N ILE A 50 -8.43 1.03 -12.79
CA ILE A 50 -9.80 1.10 -13.29
C ILE A 50 -10.03 2.54 -13.74
N GLY A 51 -10.43 2.72 -15.00
CA GLY A 51 -10.62 4.03 -15.61
C GLY A 51 -10.68 3.92 -17.14
N GLU A 52 -10.87 5.07 -17.80
CA GLU A 52 -10.82 5.24 -19.25
C GLU A 52 -9.52 5.93 -19.68
#